data_AF-A0A6G2DDM3-F1
#
_entry.id   AF-A0A6G2DDM3-F1
#
_cell.length_a   1.000
_cell.length_b   1.000
_cell.length_c   1.000
_cell.angle_alpha   90.00
_cell.angle_beta   90.00
_cell.angle_gamma   90.00
#
_symmetry.space_group_name_H-M   'P 1'
#
loop_
_entity.id
_entity.type
_entity.pdbx_description
1 polymer ?
#
loop_
_entity_poly.entity_id
_entity_poly.type
_entity_poly.pdbx_seq_one_letter_code
_entity_poly.pdbx_strand_id
1 'polypeptide(L)'
;MKLNIQEIRKQSEGLNFEQTLDLVDDLRARNQEILDVKDILAVGKVQYEDRMYFLDYQLSYTIVLASSRSMEPVELVESYPVTEVFMEGATNHLNQEILDDDLVLPIENG
;
A
#
# COMPACT_ATOMS: atom_id res chain seq x y z
N MET A 1 -12.03 -3.23 -6.18
CA MET A 1 -12.36 -4.43 -5.36
C MET A 1 -11.95 -4.16 -3.92
N LYS A 2 -12.74 -4.57 -2.92
CA LYS A 2 -12.39 -4.42 -1.49
C LYS A 2 -11.95 -5.78 -0.95
N LEU A 3 -10.75 -5.87 -0.38
CA LEU A 3 -10.23 -7.09 0.24
C LEU A 3 -10.95 -7.37 1.56
N ASN A 4 -11.51 -8.56 1.72
CA ASN A 4 -12.21 -8.95 2.94
C ASN A 4 -11.34 -9.88 3.79
N ILE A 5 -11.01 -9.43 5.00
CA ILE A 5 -10.18 -10.15 5.97
C ILE A 5 -10.70 -11.56 6.30
N GLN A 6 -12.02 -11.78 6.26
CA GLN A 6 -12.63 -13.09 6.52
C GLN A 6 -12.46 -14.05 5.34
N GLU A 7 -12.44 -13.51 4.11
CA GLU A 7 -12.25 -14.31 2.90
C GLU A 7 -10.80 -14.76 2.77
N ILE A 8 -9.86 -13.84 3.06
CA ILE A 8 -8.43 -14.15 3.07
C ILE A 8 -8.12 -15.25 4.08
N ARG A 9 -8.68 -15.20 5.30
CA ARG A 9 -8.51 -16.26 6.31
C ARG A 9 -9.04 -17.62 5.89
N LYS A 10 -10.05 -17.68 5.02
CA LYS A 10 -10.63 -18.93 4.52
C LYS A 10 -9.82 -19.55 3.39
N GLN A 11 -9.02 -18.74 2.69
CA GLN A 11 -8.20 -19.20 1.56
C GLN A 11 -6.74 -19.33 2.00
N SER A 12 -6.35 -20.54 2.41
CA SER A 12 -4.98 -20.87 2.79
C SER A 12 -3.96 -20.63 1.67
N GLU A 13 -4.39 -20.72 0.40
CA GLU A 13 -3.52 -20.43 -0.74
C GLU A 13 -3.28 -18.93 -0.95
N GLY A 14 -4.06 -18.05 -0.31
CA GLY A 14 -4.07 -16.61 -0.52
C GLY A 14 -5.01 -16.15 -1.64
N LEU A 15 -5.30 -14.85 -1.64
CA LEU A 15 -6.18 -14.20 -2.61
C LEU A 15 -5.34 -13.27 -3.50
N ASN A 16 -5.42 -13.46 -4.82
CA ASN A 16 -4.85 -12.50 -5.76
C ASN A 16 -5.80 -11.31 -5.91
N PHE A 17 -5.23 -10.13 -6.15
CA PHE A 17 -6.00 -8.92 -6.36
C PHE A 17 -5.38 -8.03 -7.42
N GLU A 18 -6.23 -7.21 -7.99
CA GLU A 18 -5.89 -6.12 -8.88
C GLU A 18 -6.75 -4.92 -8.47
N GLN A 19 -6.10 -3.81 -8.13
CA GLN A 19 -6.76 -2.63 -7.63
C GLN A 19 -6.17 -1.36 -8.25
N THR A 20 -7.03 -0.61 -8.93
CA THR A 20 -6.74 0.77 -9.33
C THR A 20 -7.11 1.72 -8.20
N LEU A 21 -6.26 2.71 -7.97
CA LEU A 21 -6.41 3.70 -6.90
C LEU A 21 -6.56 5.10 -7.51
N ASP A 22 -7.43 5.90 -6.91
CA ASP A 22 -7.59 7.32 -7.22
C ASP A 22 -7.21 8.12 -5.98
N LEU A 23 -5.94 8.53 -5.92
CA LEU A 23 -5.31 9.16 -4.76
C LEU A 23 -4.67 10.51 -5.10
N VAL A 24 -5.02 11.10 -6.25
CA VAL A 24 -4.38 12.33 -6.73
C VAL A 24 -4.56 13.47 -5.75
N ASP A 25 -5.79 13.68 -5.28
CA ASP A 25 -6.12 14.76 -4.36
C ASP A 25 -5.42 14.59 -3.00
N ASP A 26 -5.38 13.38 -2.47
CA ASP A 26 -4.69 13.06 -1.21
C ASP A 26 -3.18 13.29 -1.31
N LEU A 27 -2.56 12.89 -2.43
CA LEU A 27 -1.13 13.07 -2.68
C LEU A 27 -0.78 14.54 -2.88
N ARG A 28 -1.60 15.30 -3.62
CA ARG A 28 -1.45 16.75 -3.80
C ARG A 28 -1.57 17.51 -2.48
N ALA A 29 -2.50 17.09 -1.61
CA ALA A 29 -2.67 17.70 -0.29
C ALA A 29 -1.43 17.52 0.59
N ARG A 30 -0.69 16.41 0.42
CA ARG A 30 0.57 16.13 1.14
C ARG A 30 1.78 16.80 0.50
N ASN A 31 1.86 16.87 -0.82
CA ASN A 31 2.96 17.49 -1.53
C ASN A 31 2.47 18.30 -2.75
N GLN A 32 2.60 19.63 -2.66
CA GLN A 32 2.18 20.57 -3.72
C GLN A 32 3.04 20.50 -4.98
N GLU A 33 4.23 19.85 -4.94
CA GLU A 33 5.05 19.61 -6.13
C GLU A 33 4.47 18.50 -7.02
N ILE A 34 3.60 17.65 -6.47
CA ILE A 34 2.88 16.64 -7.25
C ILE A 34 1.81 17.34 -8.06
N LEU A 35 2.02 17.43 -9.37
CA LEU A 35 1.07 18.04 -10.28
C LEU A 35 -0.01 17.07 -10.69
N ASP A 36 0.28 15.78 -10.82
CA ASP A 36 -0.72 14.76 -11.17
C ASP A 36 -0.20 13.36 -10.84
N VAL A 37 -1.10 12.39 -10.65
CA VAL A 37 -0.74 10.97 -10.57
C VAL A 37 -1.77 10.15 -11.33
N LYS A 38 -1.32 9.23 -12.18
CA LYS A 38 -2.19 8.44 -13.06
C LYS A 38 -1.83 6.97 -12.97
N ASP A 39 -2.80 6.15 -13.37
CA ASP A 39 -2.62 4.71 -13.55
C ASP A 39 -2.06 4.01 -12.31
N ILE A 40 -2.44 4.48 -11.12
CA ILE A 40 -2.03 3.84 -9.86
C ILE A 40 -2.68 2.47 -9.81
N LEU A 41 -1.85 1.44 -9.96
CA LEU A 41 -2.27 0.05 -10.04
C LEU A 41 -1.44 -0.79 -9.05
N ALA A 42 -2.14 -1.47 -8.16
CA ALA A 42 -1.58 -2.48 -7.28
C ALA A 42 -2.07 -3.86 -7.75
N VAL A 43 -1.13 -4.73 -8.13
CA VAL A 43 -1.42 -6.12 -8.51
C VAL A 43 -0.58 -7.05 -7.66
N GLY A 44 -1.23 -7.98 -6.99
CA GLY A 44 -0.51 -8.82 -6.04
C GLY A 44 -1.37 -9.87 -5.39
N LYS A 45 -0.91 -10.29 -4.22
CA LYS A 45 -1.50 -11.37 -3.45
C LYS A 45 -1.49 -11.01 -1.97
N VAL A 46 -2.57 -11.40 -1.30
CA VAL A 46 -2.67 -11.33 0.15
C VAL A 46 -2.83 -12.73 0.74
N GLN A 47 -2.10 -13.02 1.80
CA GLN A 47 -2.10 -14.30 2.49
C GLN A 47 -2.28 -14.08 3.99
N TYR A 48 -2.85 -15.07 4.68
CA TYR A 48 -2.96 -15.06 6.14
C TYR A 48 -2.25 -16.28 6.71
N GLU A 49 -1.24 -16.05 7.54
CA GLU A 49 -0.45 -17.08 8.20
C GLU A 49 -0.04 -16.57 9.60
N ASP A 50 -0.08 -17.44 10.61
CA ASP A 50 0.37 -17.13 11.98
C ASP A 50 -0.20 -15.82 12.58
N ARG A 51 -1.48 -15.54 12.33
CA ARG A 51 -2.18 -14.30 12.75
C ARG A 51 -1.68 -13.01 12.11
N MET A 52 -0.87 -13.14 11.07
CA MET A 52 -0.36 -12.06 10.25
C MET A 52 -0.97 -12.14 8.85
N TYR A 53 -1.19 -10.98 8.25
CA TYR A 53 -1.55 -10.84 6.86
C TYR A 53 -0.32 -10.36 6.10
N PHE A 54 0.08 -11.12 5.08
CA PHE A 54 1.18 -10.78 4.19
C PHE A 54 0.59 -10.24 2.90
N LEU A 55 0.98 -9.01 2.56
CA LEU A 55 0.52 -8.32 1.36
C LEU A 55 1.74 -8.06 0.47
N ASP A 56 1.82 -8.79 -0.63
CA ASP A 56 2.88 -8.66 -1.63
C ASP A 56 2.28 -8.19 -2.94
N TYR A 57 2.75 -7.06 -3.47
CA TYR A 57 2.23 -6.51 -4.71
C TYR A 57 3.27 -5.72 -5.49
N GLN A 58 3.04 -5.65 -6.79
CA GLN A 58 3.70 -4.68 -7.65
C GLN A 58 2.85 -3.41 -7.67
N LEU A 59 3.45 -2.29 -7.23
CA LEU A 59 2.84 -0.97 -7.34
C LEU A 59 3.40 -0.29 -8.59
N SER A 60 2.51 0.20 -9.45
CA SER A 60 2.90 0.97 -10.64
C SER A 60 2.05 2.24 -10.73
N TYR A 61 2.66 3.35 -11.15
CA TYR A 61 1.98 4.61 -11.37
C TYR A 61 2.81 5.54 -12.27
N THR A 62 2.13 6.54 -12.83
CA THR A 62 2.77 7.67 -13.52
C THR A 62 2.57 8.94 -12.69
N ILE A 63 3.63 9.56 -12.22
CA ILE A 63 3.58 10.81 -11.45
C ILE A 63 4.10 11.98 -12.28
N VAL A 64 3.42 13.12 -12.18
CA VAL A 64 3.82 14.38 -12.82
C VAL A 64 4.29 15.34 -11.73
N LEU A 65 5.54 15.78 -11.81
CA LEU A 65 6.15 16.67 -10.82
C LEU A 65 6.43 18.06 -11.39
N ALA A 66 6.33 19.07 -10.53
CA ALA A 66 6.77 20.43 -10.84
C ALA A 66 8.31 20.48 -10.91
N SER A 67 8.86 20.74 -12.10
CA SER A 67 10.31 20.91 -12.25
C SER A 67 10.76 22.27 -11.75
N SER A 68 11.61 22.29 -10.72
CA SER A 68 12.22 23.51 -10.19
C SER A 68 13.29 24.13 -11.09
N ARG A 69 13.81 23.39 -12.08
CA ARG A 69 14.95 23.82 -12.92
C ARG A 69 14.60 24.10 -14.38
N SER A 70 13.62 23.41 -14.95
CA SER A 70 13.28 23.52 -16.38
C SER A 70 11.96 24.24 -16.66
N MET A 71 11.17 24.57 -15.63
CA MET A 71 9.81 25.13 -15.77
C MET A 71 8.82 24.29 -16.61
N GLU A 72 9.15 23.02 -16.89
CA GLU A 72 8.25 22.09 -17.59
C GLU A 72 7.92 20.91 -16.66
N PRO A 73 6.63 20.51 -16.55
CA PRO A 73 6.23 19.32 -15.82
C PRO A 73 6.98 18.08 -16.31
N VAL A 74 7.43 17.24 -15.39
CA VAL A 74 8.14 16.00 -15.71
C VAL A 74 7.24 14.83 -15.35
N GLU A 75 6.96 13.97 -16.33
CA GLU A 75 6.28 12.70 -16.12
C GLU A 75 7.31 11.60 -15.79
N LEU A 76 7.08 10.88 -14.70
CA LEU A 76 7.89 9.75 -14.25
C LEU A 76 7.00 8.52 -14.12
N VAL A 77 7.43 7.42 -14.72
CA VAL A 77 6.77 6.12 -14.60
C VAL A 77 7.56 5.30 -13.57
N GLU A 78 6.90 4.95 -12.48
CA GLU A 78 7.49 4.19 -11.38
C GLU A 78 6.81 2.83 -11.28
N SER A 79 7.61 1.80 -10.99
CA SER A 79 7.12 0.47 -10.74
C SER A 79 8.07 -0.29 -9.80
N TYR A 80 7.59 -0.69 -8.64
CA TYR A 80 8.38 -1.42 -7.65
C TYR A 80 7.55 -2.42 -6.85
N PRO A 81 8.20 -3.49 -6.34
CA PRO A 81 7.54 -4.42 -5.44
C PRO A 81 7.39 -3.79 -4.04
N VAL A 82 6.27 -4.09 -3.40
CA VAL A 82 5.96 -3.69 -2.03
C VAL A 82 5.54 -4.93 -1.25
N THR A 83 6.09 -5.06 -0.05
CA THR A 83 5.73 -6.09 0.93
C THR A 83 5.30 -5.39 2.20
N GLU A 84 4.08 -5.65 2.63
CA GLU A 84 3.51 -5.13 3.87
C GLU A 84 3.02 -6.31 4.71
N VAL A 85 3.30 -6.26 6.01
CA VAL A 85 2.85 -7.27 6.96
C VAL A 85 1.89 -6.60 7.94
N PHE A 86 0.70 -7.16 8.13
CA PHE A 86 -0.29 -6.64 9.06
C PHE A 86 -0.59 -7.65 10.17
N MET A 87 -0.85 -7.19 11.39
CA MET A 87 -1.18 -8.06 12.53
C MET A 87 -2.53 -7.70 13.16
N GLU A 88 -3.33 -8.73 13.46
CA GLU A 88 -4.62 -8.60 14.17
C GLU A 88 -4.38 -8.40 15.67
N GLY A 89 -4.94 -7.33 16.26
CA GLY A 89 -4.88 -7.11 17.71
C GLY A 89 -3.54 -6.60 18.25
N ALA A 90 -2.81 -5.82 17.46
CA ALA A 90 -1.53 -5.20 17.84
C ALA A 90 -1.66 -4.06 18.89
N THR A 91 -2.51 -4.25 19.91
CA THR A 91 -2.76 -3.30 21.01
C THR A 91 -2.13 -3.75 22.35
N ASN A 92 -1.49 -4.92 22.41
CA ASN A 92 -0.82 -5.41 23.62
C ASN A 92 0.66 -4.95 23.69
N HIS A 93 1.15 -4.65 24.89
CA HIS A 93 2.50 -4.14 25.16
C HIS A 93 3.68 -4.96 24.61
N LEU A 94 3.52 -6.28 24.41
CA LEU A 94 4.54 -7.13 23.78
C LEU A 94 4.67 -6.89 22.26
N ASN A 95 3.64 -6.35 21.62
CA ASN A 95 3.63 -6.04 20.20
C ASN A 95 4.17 -4.63 19.93
N GLN A 96 4.36 -3.80 20.96
CA GLN A 96 4.87 -2.43 20.81
C GLN A 96 6.31 -2.41 20.29
N GLU A 97 7.18 -3.33 20.72
CA GLU A 97 8.57 -3.40 20.23
C GLU A 97 8.66 -3.69 18.72
N ILE A 98 7.77 -4.54 18.19
CA ILE A 98 7.73 -4.90 16.76
C ILE A 98 7.06 -3.80 15.91
N LEU A 99 6.08 -3.11 16.50
CA LEU A 99 5.45 -1.93 15.89
C LEU A 99 6.41 -0.73 15.87
N ASP A 100 7.19 -0.54 16.94
CA ASP A 100 8.15 0.56 17.08
C ASP A 100 9.34 0.42 16.11
N ASP A 101 9.67 -0.81 15.71
CA ASP A 101 10.64 -1.11 14.65
C ASP A 101 10.07 -0.97 13.21
N ASP A 102 8.85 -0.42 13.06
CA ASP A 102 8.13 -0.23 11.77
C ASP A 102 8.01 -1.51 10.92
N LEU A 103 8.13 -2.69 11.55
CA LEU A 103 8.21 -3.96 10.84
C LEU A 103 6.83 -4.51 10.43
N VAL A 104 5.77 -4.06 11.11
CA VAL A 104 4.40 -4.58 10.97
C VAL A 104 3.39 -3.45 11.15
N LEU A 105 2.32 -3.46 10.37
CA LEU A 105 1.23 -2.49 10.44
C LEU A 105 0.04 -3.05 11.25
N PRO A 106 -0.54 -2.28 12.20
CA PRO A 106 -1.73 -2.71 12.92
C PRO A 106 -2.96 -2.66 12.01
N ILE A 107 -3.85 -3.65 12.09
CA ILE A 107 -5.15 -3.58 11.41
C ILE A 107 -6.11 -2.71 12.25
N GLU A 108 -6.46 -1.54 11.73
CA GLU A 108 -7.48 -0.68 12.34
C GLU A 108 -8.88 -1.21 12.00
N ASN A 109 -9.68 -1.53 13.03
CA ASN A 109 -11.08 -1.98 12.94
C ASN A 109 -11.29 -3.35 12.25
N GLY A 110 -10.68 -4.41 12.80
CA GLY A 110 -10.99 -5.82 12.46
C GLY A 110 -12.39 -6.26 12.88
#